data_AF-A0A1H5AEQ2-F1
#
_entry.id   AF-A0A1H5AEQ2-F1
#
_cell.length_a   1.000
_cell.length_b   1.000
_cell.length_c   1.000
_cell.angle_alpha   90.00
_cell.angle_beta   90.00
_cell.angle_gamma   90.00
#
_symmetry.space_group_name_H-M   'P 1'
#
loop_
_entity.id
_entity.type
_entity.pdbx_description
1 polymer ?
#
loop_
_entity_poly.entity_id
_entity_poly.type
_entity_poly.pdbx_seq_one_letter_code
_entity_poly.pdbx_strand_id
1 'polypeptide(L)'
;MTQHLRAAERIGWTAGRNVEQDAMRAALRIATRAEGYDMPLSLFPAAKAFLSEFYGLDHRPVEPGREVASTGFSMDPEKTGFQLVQLSRHSDGLRTELFPVGVTEHDSVLAVGEEGQLLSFGLGGTWHAGDSGLEGVENMICGLAPRRLRETEHAWSVKSTAAVGPVVGAVQAALTAVYVLHHHGIYSARSVCLTLTSLRGSGVEICRRSIGIAKSSLDEALSPIVREGEEVLAANAGGAGCEVKLTADVPGVHAETPAGLVRFSARFGHVAMQPHELEVSLRVGAGAQTGSVHRRVTDALRGLRQMS
;
A
#
# COMPACT_ATOMS: atom_id res chain seq x y z
N MET A 1 12.31 18.08 19.77
CA MET A 1 11.24 17.10 19.44
C MET A 1 10.07 17.09 20.42
N THR A 2 10.07 17.89 21.49
CA THR A 2 9.09 17.79 22.60
C THR A 2 7.84 18.67 22.48
N GLN A 3 7.80 19.59 21.51
CA GLN A 3 6.74 20.62 21.41
C GLN A 3 5.50 20.14 20.63
N HIS A 4 5.60 19.03 19.89
CA HIS A 4 4.48 18.46 19.12
C HIS A 4 3.47 17.70 19.98
N LEU A 5 3.96 17.01 21.01
CA LEU A 5 3.22 16.05 21.85
C LEU A 5 2.22 16.66 22.86
N ARG A 6 1.77 17.89 22.62
CA ARG A 6 0.82 18.62 23.51
C ARG A 6 -0.22 19.43 22.76
N ALA A 7 -0.28 19.33 21.43
CA ALA A 7 -1.24 20.10 20.66
C ALA A 7 -2.68 19.72 21.01
N ALA A 8 -2.93 18.43 21.25
CA ALA A 8 -4.23 17.89 21.65
C ALA A 8 -4.71 18.42 23.01
N GLU A 9 -3.80 18.77 23.93
CA GLU A 9 -4.17 19.34 25.23
C GLU A 9 -4.93 20.66 25.10
N ARG A 10 -4.64 21.45 24.05
CA ARG A 10 -5.32 22.72 23.77
C ARG A 10 -6.79 22.58 23.41
N ILE A 11 -7.20 21.39 22.95
CA ILE A 11 -8.59 21.08 22.59
C ILE A 11 -9.27 20.19 23.65
N GLY A 12 -8.69 20.10 24.85
CA GLY A 12 -9.28 19.41 26.00
C GLY A 12 -8.99 17.90 26.06
N TRP A 13 -8.10 17.37 25.23
CA TRP A 13 -7.59 16.00 25.40
C TRP A 13 -6.56 15.97 26.55
N THR A 14 -6.50 14.86 27.28
CA THR A 14 -5.48 14.61 28.31
C THR A 14 -5.06 13.15 28.26
N ALA A 15 -3.80 12.86 28.57
CA ALA A 15 -3.31 11.48 28.61
C ALA A 15 -4.12 10.64 29.61
N GLY A 16 -4.62 9.49 29.16
CA GLY A 16 -5.49 8.62 29.96
C GLY A 16 -6.97 9.01 29.95
N ARG A 17 -7.38 9.99 29.13
CA ARG A 17 -8.80 10.28 28.86
C ARG A 17 -9.51 9.01 28.43
N ASN A 18 -10.67 8.75 29.04
CA ASN A 18 -11.51 7.61 28.71
C ASN A 18 -12.99 8.02 28.74
N VAL A 19 -13.62 8.03 27.56
CA VAL A 19 -15.04 8.31 27.33
C VAL A 19 -15.74 7.12 26.67
N GLU A 20 -15.26 5.89 26.95
CA GLU A 20 -15.70 4.65 26.30
C GLU A 20 -17.23 4.50 26.25
N GLN A 21 -17.95 4.82 27.32
CA GLN A 21 -19.40 4.59 27.35
C GLN A 21 -20.15 5.38 26.27
N ASP A 22 -19.85 6.66 26.11
CA ASP A 22 -20.52 7.51 25.12
C ASP A 22 -19.99 7.25 23.71
N ALA A 23 -18.68 6.99 23.60
CA ALA A 23 -18.04 6.53 22.38
C ALA A 23 -18.68 5.25 21.82
N MET A 24 -18.92 4.25 22.68
CA MET A 24 -19.49 2.96 22.27
C MET A 24 -20.94 3.08 21.85
N ARG A 25 -21.71 3.98 22.48
CA ARG A 25 -23.06 4.30 22.04
C ARG A 25 -23.08 4.92 20.65
N ALA A 26 -22.16 5.85 20.36
CA ALA A 26 -22.03 6.45 19.04
C ALA A 26 -21.57 5.42 17.99
N ALA A 27 -20.61 4.56 18.34
CA ALA A 27 -20.15 3.45 17.51
C ALA A 27 -21.28 2.48 17.14
N LEU A 28 -22.14 2.11 18.10
CA LEU A 28 -23.30 1.27 17.84
C LEU A 28 -24.31 1.96 16.91
N ARG A 29 -24.59 3.25 17.11
CA ARG A 29 -25.51 4.00 16.25
C ARG A 29 -25.02 4.06 14.81
N ILE A 30 -23.74 4.31 14.58
CA ILE A 30 -23.18 4.31 13.22
C ILE A 30 -23.15 2.90 12.62
N ALA A 31 -22.87 1.86 13.41
CA ALA A 31 -22.91 0.47 12.95
C ALA A 31 -24.32 0.06 12.51
N THR A 32 -25.36 0.34 13.31
CA THR A 32 -26.76 0.10 12.92
C THR A 32 -27.14 0.86 11.65
N ARG A 33 -26.62 2.08 11.46
CA ARG A 33 -26.83 2.83 10.22
C ARG A 33 -26.15 2.16 9.03
N ALA A 34 -24.95 1.61 9.23
CA ALA A 34 -24.19 0.93 8.19
C ALA A 34 -24.86 -0.40 7.76
N GLU A 35 -25.45 -1.14 8.69
CA GLU A 35 -26.28 -2.32 8.42
C GLU A 35 -27.45 -1.99 7.47
N GLY A 36 -28.08 -0.81 7.61
CA GLY A 36 -29.13 -0.35 6.70
C GLY A 36 -28.69 -0.13 5.25
N TYR A 37 -27.38 -0.18 4.98
CA TYR A 37 -26.78 -0.11 3.64
C TYR A 37 -26.07 -1.41 3.24
N ASP A 38 -26.30 -2.52 3.93
CA ASP A 38 -25.61 -3.81 3.73
C ASP A 38 -24.07 -3.71 3.88
N MET A 39 -23.60 -2.81 4.74
CA MET A 39 -22.19 -2.58 5.00
C MET A 39 -21.88 -2.82 6.48
N PRO A 40 -21.56 -4.05 6.89
CA PRO A 40 -21.25 -4.33 8.29
C PRO A 40 -20.00 -3.55 8.70
N LEU A 41 -20.12 -2.75 9.76
CA LEU A 41 -19.02 -2.00 10.34
C LEU A 41 -18.49 -2.75 11.56
N SER A 42 -17.30 -3.33 11.44
CA SER A 42 -16.65 -4.06 12.54
C SER A 42 -15.90 -3.08 13.44
N LEU A 43 -16.25 -3.06 14.73
CA LEU A 43 -15.47 -2.30 15.72
C LEU A 43 -14.30 -3.15 16.24
N PHE A 44 -13.12 -2.90 15.69
CA PHE A 44 -11.88 -3.57 16.10
C PHE A 44 -11.14 -2.82 17.24
N PRO A 45 -10.14 -3.47 17.90
CA PRO A 45 -9.50 -2.91 19.10
C PRO A 45 -8.90 -1.50 18.94
N ALA A 46 -8.25 -1.22 17.82
CA ALA A 46 -7.67 0.10 17.56
C ALA A 46 -8.74 1.20 17.41
N ALA A 47 -9.84 0.92 16.72
CA ALA A 47 -10.98 1.83 16.62
C ALA A 47 -11.64 2.08 17.98
N LYS A 48 -11.84 1.02 18.77
CA LYS A 48 -12.34 1.13 20.15
C LYS A 48 -11.42 2.01 21.00
N ALA A 49 -10.11 1.76 20.98
CA ALA A 49 -9.13 2.53 21.74
C ALA A 49 -9.17 4.02 21.33
N PHE A 50 -9.17 4.29 20.01
CA PHE A 50 -9.27 5.65 19.50
C PHE A 50 -10.53 6.36 19.99
N LEU A 51 -11.70 5.74 19.84
CA LEU A 51 -12.96 6.39 20.24
C LEU A 51 -13.02 6.61 21.74
N SER A 52 -12.60 5.64 22.55
CA SER A 52 -12.51 5.80 24.01
C SER A 52 -11.64 7.00 24.40
N GLU A 53 -10.63 7.33 23.61
CA GLU A 53 -9.69 8.39 23.94
C GLU A 53 -10.04 9.75 23.31
N PHE A 54 -10.57 9.78 22.08
CA PHE A 54 -10.72 11.00 21.26
C PHE A 54 -12.17 11.37 20.95
N TYR A 55 -13.16 10.51 21.22
CA TYR A 55 -14.57 10.83 20.94
C TYR A 55 -15.02 12.12 21.62
N GLY A 56 -15.75 12.95 20.90
CA GLY A 56 -16.28 14.24 21.36
C GLY A 56 -15.29 15.41 21.31
N LEU A 57 -14.05 15.19 20.85
CA LEU A 57 -13.13 16.30 20.60
C LEU A 57 -13.53 17.08 19.34
N ASP A 58 -13.41 18.40 19.41
CA ASP A 58 -13.66 19.33 18.31
C ASP A 58 -12.47 20.28 18.24
N HIS A 59 -11.98 20.53 17.03
CA HIS A 59 -10.91 21.48 16.78
C HIS A 59 -11.35 22.44 15.68
N ARG A 60 -11.28 23.73 16.00
CA ARG A 60 -11.52 24.83 15.05
C ARG A 60 -10.23 25.61 14.89
N PRO A 61 -9.62 25.62 13.69
CA PRO A 61 -8.38 26.32 13.43
C PRO A 61 -8.51 27.82 13.68
N VAL A 62 -7.70 28.35 14.60
CA VAL A 62 -7.59 29.81 14.84
C VAL A 62 -6.23 30.34 14.39
N GLU A 63 -5.21 29.46 14.34
CA GLU A 63 -3.83 29.82 14.03
C GLU A 63 -3.38 29.19 12.70
N PRO A 64 -2.42 29.81 11.99
CA PRO A 64 -1.74 29.18 10.86
C PRO A 64 -1.09 27.86 11.30
N GLY A 65 -1.14 26.84 10.45
CA GLY A 65 -0.40 25.60 10.68
C GLY A 65 1.06 25.71 10.25
N ARG A 66 1.86 24.70 10.58
CA ARG A 66 3.31 24.70 10.38
C ARG A 66 3.74 24.51 8.93
N GLU A 67 3.05 23.63 8.21
CA GLU A 67 3.36 23.27 6.81
C GLU A 67 2.18 23.58 5.89
N VAL A 68 0.97 23.27 6.37
CA VAL A 68 -0.31 23.57 5.73
C VAL A 68 -1.24 24.24 6.72
N ALA A 69 -2.38 24.74 6.27
CA ALA A 69 -3.41 25.22 7.19
C ALA A 69 -3.78 24.13 8.21
N SER A 70 -3.91 24.51 9.49
CA SER A 70 -4.44 23.63 10.52
C SER A 70 -5.81 23.13 10.08
N THR A 71 -6.05 21.82 10.23
CA THR A 71 -7.26 21.17 9.72
C THR A 71 -8.24 21.00 10.86
N GLY A 72 -9.38 21.69 10.80
CA GLY A 72 -10.44 21.53 11.78
C GLY A 72 -11.15 20.19 11.64
N PHE A 73 -11.66 19.67 12.75
CA PHE A 73 -12.32 18.38 12.80
C PHE A 73 -13.29 18.26 13.97
N SER A 74 -14.18 17.28 13.86
CA SER A 74 -14.99 16.77 14.94
C SER A 74 -14.89 15.25 15.01
N MET A 75 -14.45 14.74 16.16
CA MET A 75 -14.31 13.31 16.48
C MET A 75 -15.64 12.74 16.95
N ASP A 76 -16.57 12.60 16.01
CA ASP A 76 -17.86 11.99 16.23
C ASP A 76 -18.20 11.08 15.03
N PRO A 77 -18.21 9.74 15.21
CA PRO A 77 -18.45 8.82 14.12
C PRO A 77 -19.85 8.99 13.49
N GLU A 78 -20.84 9.52 14.22
CA GLU A 78 -22.20 9.69 13.70
C GLU A 78 -22.28 10.74 12.59
N LYS A 79 -21.33 11.68 12.57
CA LYS A 79 -21.22 12.70 11.51
C LYS A 79 -20.83 12.12 10.15
N THR A 80 -20.34 10.87 10.12
CA THR A 80 -19.89 10.20 8.88
C THR A 80 -21.01 9.48 8.12
N GLY A 81 -22.24 9.50 8.64
CA GLY A 81 -23.33 8.63 8.16
C GLY A 81 -23.68 8.71 6.67
N PHE A 82 -23.40 9.84 5.99
CA PHE A 82 -23.65 10.01 4.55
C PHE A 82 -22.52 9.49 3.66
N GLN A 83 -21.35 9.16 4.24
CA GLN A 83 -20.13 8.82 3.52
C GLN A 83 -19.69 7.36 3.74
N LEU A 84 -20.47 6.57 4.48
CA LEU A 84 -20.18 5.17 4.76
C LEU A 84 -19.95 4.33 3.49
N VAL A 85 -20.72 4.58 2.42
CA VAL A 85 -20.58 3.84 1.15
C VAL A 85 -19.27 4.18 0.45
N GLN A 86 -18.79 5.41 0.60
CA GLN A 86 -17.48 5.78 0.06
C GLN A 86 -16.37 5.17 0.92
N LEU A 87 -16.53 5.19 2.25
CA LEU A 87 -15.56 4.61 3.17
C LEU A 87 -15.37 3.11 2.95
N SER A 88 -16.44 2.33 2.71
CA SER A 88 -16.32 0.90 2.42
C SER A 88 -15.50 0.63 1.16
N ARG A 89 -15.75 1.38 0.07
CA ARG A 89 -14.94 1.31 -1.15
C ARG A 89 -13.47 1.67 -0.91
N HIS A 90 -13.21 2.62 -0.02
CA HIS A 90 -11.85 2.95 0.38
C HIS A 90 -11.19 1.84 1.21
N SER A 91 -11.93 1.21 2.11
CA SER A 91 -11.48 0.04 2.88
C SER A 91 -11.09 -1.11 1.95
N ASP A 92 -11.93 -1.42 0.96
CA ASP A 92 -11.64 -2.43 -0.07
C ASP A 92 -10.40 -2.09 -0.90
N GLY A 93 -10.27 -0.84 -1.33
CA GLY A 93 -9.14 -0.37 -2.12
C GLY A 93 -7.81 -0.37 -1.35
N LEU A 94 -7.85 -0.07 -0.05
CA LEU A 94 -6.69 -0.15 0.84
C LEU A 94 -6.44 -1.57 1.35
N ARG A 95 -7.41 -2.47 1.25
CA ARG A 95 -7.36 -3.84 1.80
C ARG A 95 -7.03 -3.85 3.30
N THR A 96 -7.65 -2.95 4.04
CA THR A 96 -7.57 -2.86 5.50
C THR A 96 -8.94 -2.47 6.02
N GLU A 97 -9.34 -3.00 7.18
CA GLU A 97 -10.58 -2.55 7.82
C GLU A 97 -10.43 -1.10 8.28
N LEU A 98 -11.50 -0.33 8.07
CA LEU A 98 -11.58 1.08 8.45
C LEU A 98 -12.80 1.29 9.34
N PHE A 99 -12.61 2.04 10.44
CA PHE A 99 -13.71 2.49 11.27
C PHE A 99 -13.82 4.03 11.22
N PRO A 100 -14.96 4.60 10.83
CA PRO A 100 -15.16 6.05 10.84
C PRO A 100 -15.11 6.57 12.27
N VAL A 101 -14.37 7.66 12.50
CA VAL A 101 -14.21 8.27 13.83
C VAL A 101 -14.63 9.72 13.89
N GLY A 102 -14.87 10.35 12.74
CA GLY A 102 -15.21 11.76 12.68
C GLY A 102 -15.20 12.34 11.28
N VAL A 103 -15.30 13.66 11.20
CA VAL A 103 -15.20 14.43 9.96
C VAL A 103 -14.29 15.63 10.16
N THR A 104 -13.65 16.07 9.09
CA THR A 104 -13.00 17.39 9.04
C THR A 104 -14.03 18.50 8.80
N GLU A 105 -13.65 19.76 8.99
CA GLU A 105 -14.48 20.93 8.64
C GLU A 105 -14.83 21.01 7.14
N HIS A 106 -14.09 20.30 6.28
CA HIS A 106 -14.32 20.23 4.83
C HIS A 106 -15.08 18.96 4.43
N ASP A 107 -15.85 18.38 5.35
CA ASP A 107 -16.63 17.16 5.17
C ASP A 107 -15.80 15.96 4.65
N SER A 108 -14.50 15.91 4.92
CA SER A 108 -13.71 14.69 4.68
C SER A 108 -13.87 13.73 5.86
N VAL A 109 -14.15 12.44 5.58
CA VAL A 109 -14.26 11.40 6.61
C VAL A 109 -12.90 11.18 7.26
N LEU A 110 -12.87 11.15 8.58
CA LEU A 110 -11.75 10.61 9.34
C LEU A 110 -12.07 9.17 9.73
N ALA A 111 -11.13 8.26 9.49
CA ALA A 111 -11.24 6.88 9.89
C ALA A 111 -9.92 6.36 10.46
N VAL A 112 -10.02 5.40 11.36
CA VAL A 112 -8.87 4.68 11.91
C VAL A 112 -8.78 3.33 11.20
N GLY A 113 -7.55 2.89 10.90
CA GLY A 113 -7.30 1.54 10.40
C GLY A 113 -6.95 0.55 11.51
N GLU A 114 -6.85 -0.73 11.18
CA GLU A 114 -6.63 -1.83 12.15
C GLU A 114 -5.40 -1.67 13.03
N GLU A 115 -4.35 -1.02 12.54
CA GLU A 115 -3.12 -0.78 13.31
C GLU A 115 -3.12 0.56 14.07
N GLY A 116 -4.21 1.33 14.01
CA GLY A 116 -4.37 2.58 14.76
C GLY A 116 -3.97 3.86 14.01
N GLN A 117 -3.53 3.75 12.77
CA GLN A 117 -3.28 4.91 11.90
C GLN A 117 -4.55 5.76 11.72
N LEU A 118 -4.39 7.08 11.65
CA LEU A 118 -5.48 7.99 11.31
C LEU A 118 -5.42 8.36 9.83
N LEU A 119 -6.53 8.15 9.14
CA LEU A 119 -6.68 8.40 7.71
C LEU A 119 -7.81 9.41 7.45
N SER A 120 -7.68 10.18 6.37
CA SER A 120 -8.69 11.14 5.91
C SER A 120 -9.08 10.87 4.45
N PHE A 121 -10.38 10.91 4.17
CA PHE A 121 -10.97 10.60 2.87
C PHE A 121 -11.88 11.75 2.43
N GLY A 122 -11.49 12.43 1.35
CA GLY A 122 -12.26 13.53 0.81
C GLY A 122 -12.09 13.67 -0.70
N LEU A 123 -12.62 14.76 -1.26
CA LEU A 123 -12.59 15.01 -2.71
C LEU A 123 -11.15 15.08 -3.29
N GLY A 124 -10.15 15.44 -2.48
CA GLY A 124 -8.73 15.45 -2.88
C GLY A 124 -8.06 14.06 -2.94
N GLY A 125 -8.75 13.03 -2.48
CA GLY A 125 -8.27 11.65 -2.39
C GLY A 125 -8.11 11.17 -0.95
N THR A 126 -7.27 10.15 -0.79
CA THR A 126 -6.99 9.50 0.48
C THR A 126 -5.67 9.99 1.07
N TRP A 127 -5.66 10.28 2.37
CA TRP A 127 -4.55 10.89 3.07
C TRP A 127 -4.25 10.17 4.38
N HIS A 128 -2.96 10.01 4.66
CA HIS A 128 -2.44 9.50 5.93
C HIS A 128 -2.11 10.67 6.84
N ALA A 129 -2.83 10.79 7.96
CA ALA A 129 -2.66 11.88 8.92
C ALA A 129 -1.61 11.55 9.99
N GLY A 130 -1.46 10.28 10.38
CA GLY A 130 -0.45 9.84 11.36
C GLY A 130 -0.48 8.33 11.57
N ASP A 131 0.65 7.76 12.04
CA ASP A 131 0.79 6.32 12.28
C ASP A 131 0.02 5.86 13.53
N SER A 132 -0.42 6.81 14.37
CA SER A 132 -1.31 6.59 15.49
C SER A 132 -2.42 7.64 15.56
N GLY A 133 -3.47 7.35 16.33
CA GLY A 133 -4.56 8.28 16.58
C GLY A 133 -4.08 9.62 17.15
N LEU A 134 -3.26 9.57 18.20
CA LEU A 134 -2.70 10.77 18.83
C LEU A 134 -1.84 11.58 17.85
N GLU A 135 -0.91 10.92 17.17
CA GLU A 135 -0.06 11.60 16.18
C GLU A 135 -0.89 12.24 15.07
N GLY A 136 -1.90 11.54 14.54
CA GLY A 136 -2.78 12.08 13.51
C GLY A 136 -3.57 13.31 13.99
N VAL A 137 -4.10 13.28 15.21
CA VAL A 137 -4.78 14.41 15.85
C VAL A 137 -3.82 15.59 16.00
N GLU A 138 -2.62 15.37 16.53
CA GLU A 138 -1.62 16.42 16.71
C GLU A 138 -1.16 17.02 15.39
N ASN A 139 -0.92 16.18 14.37
CA ASN A 139 -0.53 16.60 13.04
C ASN A 139 -1.60 17.52 12.42
N MET A 140 -2.88 17.18 12.55
CA MET A 140 -3.97 18.03 12.05
C MET A 140 -4.06 19.37 12.79
N ILE A 141 -3.96 19.37 14.12
CA ILE A 141 -3.99 20.60 14.93
C ILE A 141 -2.80 21.50 14.59
N CYS A 142 -1.60 20.93 14.47
CA CYS A 142 -0.38 21.65 14.13
C CYS A 142 -0.28 22.05 12.65
N GLY A 143 -1.16 21.53 11.79
CA GLY A 143 -1.09 21.73 10.33
C GLY A 143 0.20 21.17 9.72
N LEU A 144 0.55 19.93 10.08
CA LEU A 144 1.56 19.14 9.38
C LEU A 144 0.95 18.52 8.13
N ALA A 145 1.69 18.53 7.01
CA ALA A 145 1.16 18.10 5.74
C ALA A 145 0.86 16.59 5.77
N PRO A 146 -0.39 16.16 5.57
CA PRO A 146 -0.69 14.74 5.51
C PRO A 146 -0.11 14.12 4.24
N ARG A 147 0.26 12.85 4.30
CA ARG A 147 0.84 12.15 3.15
C ARG A 147 -0.26 11.57 2.27
N ARG A 148 -0.26 11.90 0.97
CA ARG A 148 -1.23 11.34 0.02
C ARG A 148 -0.99 9.85 -0.19
N LEU A 149 -2.04 9.04 -0.03
CA LEU A 149 -2.02 7.62 -0.35
C LEU A 149 -2.50 7.42 -1.80
N ARG A 150 -1.65 6.83 -2.64
CA ARG A 150 -1.93 6.50 -4.04
C ARG A 150 -1.01 5.38 -4.50
N GLU A 151 -1.35 4.63 -5.53
CA GLU A 151 -0.39 3.69 -6.10
C GLU A 151 0.90 4.43 -6.53
N THR A 152 2.04 3.85 -6.17
CA THR A 152 3.37 4.36 -6.51
C THR A 152 4.16 3.28 -7.22
N GLU A 153 4.92 3.65 -8.24
CA GLU A 153 5.83 2.76 -8.95
C GLU A 153 7.26 3.21 -8.69
N HIS A 154 8.07 2.32 -8.11
CA HIS A 154 9.50 2.51 -7.95
C HIS A 154 10.19 1.74 -9.06
N ALA A 155 10.70 2.42 -10.08
CA ALA A 155 11.45 1.80 -11.18
C ALA A 155 12.94 2.13 -11.10
N TRP A 156 13.79 1.18 -11.47
CA TRP A 156 15.24 1.38 -11.61
C TRP A 156 15.83 0.41 -12.66
N SER A 157 16.91 0.82 -13.32
CA SER A 157 17.64 -0.05 -14.25
C SER A 157 18.58 -0.98 -13.48
N VAL A 158 18.69 -2.23 -13.94
CA VAL A 158 19.65 -3.21 -13.44
C VAL A 158 20.71 -3.43 -14.51
N LYS A 159 21.99 -3.35 -14.14
CA LYS A 159 23.09 -3.62 -15.05
C LYS A 159 23.19 -5.11 -15.32
N SER A 160 22.53 -5.59 -16.37
CA SER A 160 22.78 -6.94 -16.88
C SER A 160 24.18 -6.98 -17.50
N THR A 161 25.03 -7.88 -17.02
CA THR A 161 26.30 -8.14 -17.70
C THR A 161 26.01 -8.77 -19.06
N ALA A 162 26.55 -8.18 -20.14
CA ALA A 162 26.31 -8.64 -21.52
C ALA A 162 26.58 -10.14 -21.76
N ALA A 163 27.38 -10.79 -20.90
CA ALA A 163 27.71 -12.21 -20.96
C ALA A 163 26.56 -13.16 -20.55
N VAL A 164 25.54 -12.66 -19.84
CA VAL A 164 24.52 -13.51 -19.17
C VAL A 164 23.16 -13.47 -19.90
N GLY A 165 22.95 -12.54 -20.83
CA GLY A 165 21.71 -12.42 -21.62
C GLY A 165 20.54 -11.80 -20.82
N PRO A 166 19.57 -11.17 -21.50
CA PRO A 166 18.51 -10.40 -20.83
C PRO A 166 17.50 -11.27 -20.10
N VAL A 167 17.23 -12.50 -20.58
CA VAL A 167 16.32 -13.46 -19.93
C VAL A 167 16.87 -13.86 -18.56
N VAL A 168 18.13 -14.28 -18.51
CA VAL A 168 18.77 -14.70 -17.26
C VAL A 168 18.82 -13.55 -16.27
N GLY A 169 19.19 -12.34 -16.71
CA GLY A 169 19.16 -11.15 -15.85
C GLY A 169 17.77 -10.85 -15.28
N ALA A 170 16.72 -10.96 -16.10
CA ALA A 170 15.35 -10.74 -15.66
C ALA A 170 14.85 -11.82 -14.68
N VAL A 171 15.22 -13.09 -14.90
CA VAL A 171 14.88 -14.19 -13.97
C VAL A 171 15.66 -14.04 -12.66
N GLN A 172 16.95 -13.72 -12.70
CA GLN A 172 17.77 -13.44 -11.51
C GLN A 172 17.15 -12.31 -10.70
N ALA A 173 16.81 -11.19 -11.35
CA ALA A 173 16.17 -10.06 -10.69
C ALA A 173 14.83 -10.45 -10.05
N ALA A 174 13.99 -11.24 -10.74
CA ALA A 174 12.73 -11.74 -10.21
C ALA A 174 12.93 -12.66 -8.99
N LEU A 175 13.87 -13.60 -9.05
CA LEU A 175 14.15 -14.52 -7.94
C LEU A 175 14.74 -13.80 -6.73
N THR A 176 15.68 -12.88 -6.93
CA THR A 176 16.20 -12.03 -5.85
C THR A 176 15.08 -11.19 -5.24
N ALA A 177 14.19 -10.63 -6.06
CA ALA A 177 13.06 -9.87 -5.56
C ALA A 177 12.11 -10.74 -4.72
N VAL A 178 11.78 -11.95 -5.19
CA VAL A 178 10.99 -12.92 -4.41
C VAL A 178 11.66 -13.21 -3.08
N TYR A 179 12.98 -13.43 -3.06
CA TYR A 179 13.73 -13.69 -1.83
C TYR A 179 13.71 -12.49 -0.85
N VAL A 180 14.06 -11.29 -1.32
CA VAL A 180 14.09 -10.07 -0.48
C VAL A 180 12.70 -9.78 0.07
N LEU A 181 11.68 -9.78 -0.79
CA LEU A 181 10.30 -9.51 -0.39
C LEU A 181 9.76 -10.60 0.56
N HIS A 182 10.20 -11.85 0.43
CA HIS A 182 9.88 -12.92 1.36
C HIS A 182 10.54 -12.73 2.72
N HIS A 183 11.82 -12.37 2.75
CA HIS A 183 12.55 -12.11 3.99
C HIS A 183 11.92 -10.97 4.80
N HIS A 184 11.35 -9.97 4.14
CA HIS A 184 10.61 -8.88 4.76
C HIS A 184 9.11 -9.18 5.03
N GLY A 185 8.64 -10.41 4.80
CA GLY A 185 7.25 -10.82 5.08
C GLY A 185 6.20 -10.22 4.13
N ILE A 186 6.60 -9.66 2.99
CA ILE A 186 5.71 -9.04 2.00
C ILE A 186 5.20 -10.09 1.00
N TYR A 187 6.09 -11.00 0.59
CA TYR A 187 5.82 -11.99 -0.45
C TYR A 187 5.97 -13.42 0.05
N SER A 188 5.20 -14.33 -0.54
CA SER A 188 5.45 -15.76 -0.50
C SER A 188 5.14 -16.36 -1.87
N ALA A 189 5.68 -15.76 -2.93
CA ALA A 189 5.47 -16.24 -4.29
C ALA A 189 6.11 -17.63 -4.48
N ARG A 190 5.36 -18.55 -5.08
CA ARG A 190 5.84 -19.87 -5.51
C ARG A 190 5.87 -20.03 -7.03
N SER A 191 5.59 -18.95 -7.74
CA SER A 191 5.68 -18.89 -9.19
C SER A 191 6.03 -17.47 -9.64
N VAL A 192 6.60 -17.39 -10.83
CA VAL A 192 6.79 -16.14 -11.58
C VAL A 192 5.93 -16.24 -12.84
N CYS A 193 5.21 -15.17 -13.17
CA CYS A 193 4.44 -15.09 -14.39
C CYS A 193 5.27 -14.37 -15.46
N LEU A 194 5.51 -15.04 -16.57
CA LEU A 194 6.15 -14.50 -17.74
C LEU A 194 5.07 -14.06 -18.73
N THR A 195 5.13 -12.81 -19.17
CA THR A 195 4.24 -12.22 -20.17
C THR A 195 5.07 -11.70 -21.35
N LEU A 196 4.69 -12.08 -22.57
CA LEU A 196 5.22 -11.51 -23.81
C LEU A 196 4.18 -10.64 -24.49
N THR A 197 4.61 -9.50 -25.01
CA THR A 197 3.78 -8.57 -25.77
C THR A 197 4.40 -8.26 -27.13
N SER A 198 3.55 -8.18 -28.17
CA SER A 198 3.98 -8.06 -29.57
C SER A 198 4.57 -6.70 -29.95
N LEU A 199 4.33 -5.67 -29.13
CA LEU A 199 4.82 -4.31 -29.30
C LEU A 199 5.23 -3.74 -27.95
N ARG A 200 6.39 -3.10 -27.91
CA ARG A 200 7.02 -2.44 -26.76
C ARG A 200 6.05 -1.51 -26.02
N GLY A 201 5.48 -1.96 -24.90
CA GLY A 201 4.67 -1.15 -23.98
C GLY A 201 3.18 -1.05 -24.29
N SER A 202 2.69 -1.45 -25.47
CA SER A 202 1.28 -1.28 -25.87
C SER A 202 0.74 -2.38 -26.79
N GLY A 203 1.51 -3.44 -26.99
CA GLY A 203 1.14 -4.55 -27.88
C GLY A 203 0.11 -5.49 -27.28
N VAL A 204 -0.39 -6.39 -28.13
CA VAL A 204 -1.26 -7.48 -27.70
C VAL A 204 -0.43 -8.50 -26.94
N GLU A 205 -0.97 -9.03 -25.84
CA GLU A 205 -0.38 -10.15 -25.11
C GLU A 205 -0.32 -11.36 -26.06
N ILE A 206 0.90 -11.80 -26.39
CA ILE A 206 1.13 -12.98 -27.24
C ILE A 206 1.03 -14.24 -26.38
N CYS A 207 1.62 -14.19 -25.20
CA CYS A 207 1.70 -15.35 -24.32
C CYS A 207 1.82 -14.91 -22.86
N ARG A 208 1.17 -15.68 -21.98
CA ARG A 208 1.32 -15.60 -20.54
C ARG A 208 1.51 -17.00 -19.96
N ARG A 209 2.59 -17.20 -19.21
CA ARG A 209 2.96 -18.48 -18.61
C ARG A 209 3.33 -18.30 -17.15
N SER A 210 2.81 -19.16 -16.28
CA SER A 210 3.17 -19.21 -14.86
C SER A 210 4.19 -20.32 -14.66
N ILE A 211 5.39 -19.96 -14.21
CA ILE A 211 6.51 -20.86 -14.01
C ILE A 211 6.70 -21.06 -12.50
N GLY A 212 6.70 -22.30 -12.03
CA GLY A 212 6.87 -22.63 -10.62
C GLY A 212 8.30 -22.36 -10.12
N ILE A 213 8.44 -21.87 -8.89
CA ILE A 213 9.71 -21.73 -8.18
C ILE A 213 9.90 -22.98 -7.32
N ALA A 214 10.96 -23.76 -7.60
CA ALA A 214 11.29 -24.94 -6.83
C ALA A 214 11.65 -24.57 -5.37
N LYS A 215 11.41 -25.50 -4.42
CA LYS A 215 11.80 -25.33 -3.00
C LYS A 215 13.29 -25.60 -2.77
N SER A 216 14.14 -25.17 -3.70
CA SER A 216 15.58 -25.40 -3.70
C SER A 216 16.35 -24.09 -3.54
N SER A 217 17.68 -24.15 -3.61
CA SER A 217 18.52 -22.95 -3.64
C SER A 217 18.15 -22.04 -4.83
N LEU A 218 18.43 -20.74 -4.73
CA LEU A 218 18.12 -19.77 -5.78
C LEU A 218 18.79 -20.13 -7.12
N ASP A 219 20.01 -20.66 -7.07
CA ASP A 219 20.76 -21.13 -8.24
C ASP A 219 20.12 -22.36 -8.89
N GLU A 220 19.59 -23.30 -8.10
CA GLU A 220 18.86 -24.46 -8.61
C GLU A 220 17.50 -24.08 -9.22
N ALA A 221 16.85 -23.03 -8.70
CA ALA A 221 15.60 -22.52 -9.24
C ALA A 221 15.78 -21.71 -10.54
N LEU A 222 16.97 -21.18 -10.80
CA LEU A 222 17.25 -20.31 -11.95
C LEU A 222 17.13 -21.05 -13.29
N SER A 223 17.82 -22.18 -13.43
CA SER A 223 17.98 -22.87 -14.71
C SER A 223 16.66 -23.33 -15.36
N PRO A 224 15.70 -23.93 -14.61
CA PRO A 224 14.41 -24.31 -15.18
C PRO A 224 13.60 -23.12 -15.71
N ILE A 225 13.60 -22.00 -14.98
CA ILE A 225 12.84 -20.79 -15.33
C ILE A 225 13.45 -20.09 -16.54
N VAL A 226 14.79 -20.02 -16.61
CA VAL A 226 15.50 -19.49 -17.78
C VAL A 226 15.18 -20.32 -19.02
N ARG A 227 15.30 -21.65 -18.93
CA ARG A 227 15.03 -22.54 -20.06
C ARG A 227 13.61 -22.35 -20.59
N GLU A 228 12.62 -22.35 -19.70
CA GLU A 228 11.22 -22.14 -20.09
C GLU A 228 11.01 -20.75 -20.69
N GLY A 229 11.65 -19.70 -20.14
CA GLY A 229 11.60 -18.36 -20.71
C GLY A 229 12.17 -18.29 -22.13
N GLU A 230 13.34 -18.90 -22.36
CA GLU A 230 13.99 -18.98 -23.67
C GLU A 230 13.16 -19.78 -24.68
N GLU A 231 12.57 -20.91 -24.27
CA GLU A 231 11.67 -21.71 -25.11
C GLU A 231 10.44 -20.90 -25.56
N VAL A 232 9.82 -20.16 -24.63
CA VAL A 232 8.67 -19.32 -24.94
C VAL A 232 9.07 -18.17 -25.89
N LEU A 233 10.23 -17.54 -25.67
CA LEU A 233 10.77 -16.53 -26.57
C LEU A 233 11.05 -17.09 -27.97
N ALA A 234 11.71 -18.24 -28.06
CA ALA A 234 12.03 -18.88 -29.34
C ALA A 234 10.76 -19.25 -30.13
N ALA A 235 9.71 -19.70 -29.45
CA ALA A 235 8.44 -20.09 -30.08
C ALA A 235 7.59 -18.90 -30.56
N ASN A 236 7.75 -17.70 -29.97
CA ASN A 236 6.81 -16.59 -30.15
C ASN A 236 7.45 -15.29 -30.67
N ALA A 237 8.75 -15.09 -30.51
CA ALA A 237 9.43 -13.83 -30.80
C ALA A 237 10.15 -13.82 -32.17
N GLY A 238 9.74 -14.69 -33.11
CA GLY A 238 10.37 -14.94 -34.41
C GLY A 238 10.52 -13.72 -35.35
N GLY A 239 11.37 -12.75 -34.98
CA GLY A 239 11.80 -11.61 -35.78
C GLY A 239 11.20 -10.24 -35.41
N ALA A 240 10.34 -10.13 -34.39
CA ALA A 240 9.72 -8.85 -33.98
C ALA A 240 10.20 -8.38 -32.59
N GLY A 241 10.24 -7.05 -32.39
CA GLY A 241 10.62 -6.46 -31.10
C GLY A 241 9.57 -6.67 -30.02
N CYS A 242 9.70 -7.75 -29.25
CA CYS A 242 8.81 -8.06 -28.13
C CYS A 242 9.29 -7.41 -26.82
N GLU A 243 8.35 -6.99 -25.97
CA GLU A 243 8.62 -6.76 -24.55
C GLU A 243 8.32 -8.03 -23.77
N VAL A 244 9.30 -8.44 -22.97
CA VAL A 244 9.17 -9.55 -22.03
C VAL A 244 9.10 -8.95 -20.64
N LYS A 245 8.09 -9.39 -19.88
CA LYS A 245 7.87 -8.98 -18.49
C LYS A 245 7.73 -10.21 -17.61
N LEU A 246 8.56 -10.33 -16.59
CA LEU A 246 8.38 -11.26 -15.50
C LEU A 246 7.75 -10.54 -14.31
N THR A 247 6.64 -11.06 -13.80
CA THR A 247 5.99 -10.56 -12.59
C THR A 247 5.98 -11.64 -11.53
N ALA A 248 6.37 -11.27 -10.31
CA ALA A 248 6.09 -12.10 -9.14
C ALA A 248 4.73 -11.66 -8.60
N ASP A 249 3.71 -12.52 -8.73
CA ASP A 249 2.42 -12.33 -8.07
C ASP A 249 2.38 -13.16 -6.77
N VAL A 250 1.67 -12.65 -5.75
CA VAL A 250 1.47 -13.31 -4.45
C VAL A 250 0.17 -14.10 -4.45
N PRO A 251 0.20 -15.43 -4.26
CA PRO A 251 -0.98 -16.15 -3.78
C PRO A 251 -0.69 -17.00 -2.52
N GLY A 252 0.34 -16.65 -1.73
CA GLY A 252 0.71 -17.44 -0.55
C GLY A 252 -0.21 -17.22 0.65
N VAL A 253 -0.71 -18.32 1.25
CA VAL A 253 -1.44 -18.35 2.54
C VAL A 253 -0.61 -17.80 3.72
N HIS A 254 0.70 -17.62 3.52
CA HIS A 254 1.66 -17.19 4.55
C HIS A 254 2.13 -15.73 4.39
N ALA A 255 1.60 -14.98 3.42
CA ALA A 255 1.93 -13.57 3.29
C ALA A 255 1.11 -12.76 4.31
N GLU A 256 1.79 -11.94 5.10
CA GLU A 256 1.14 -11.00 6.02
C GLU A 256 0.62 -9.74 5.31
N THR A 257 0.96 -9.56 4.04
CA THR A 257 0.47 -8.44 3.21
C THR A 257 -0.66 -8.91 2.31
N PRO A 258 -1.81 -8.21 2.29
CA PRO A 258 -2.91 -8.52 1.38
C PRO A 258 -2.48 -8.60 -0.10
N ALA A 259 -3.05 -9.57 -0.81
CA ALA A 259 -2.70 -9.83 -2.20
C ALA A 259 -2.93 -8.58 -3.09
N GLY A 260 -1.98 -8.30 -3.98
CA GLY A 260 -2.06 -7.22 -4.96
C GLY A 260 -1.72 -5.82 -4.42
N LEU A 261 -1.36 -5.66 -3.15
CA LEU A 261 -0.85 -4.38 -2.63
C LEU A 261 0.59 -4.08 -3.05
N VAL A 262 1.38 -5.10 -3.32
CA VAL A 262 2.75 -4.94 -3.82
C VAL A 262 2.90 -5.84 -5.04
N ARG A 263 3.48 -5.30 -6.13
CA ARG A 263 3.78 -6.04 -7.35
C ARG A 263 5.20 -5.76 -7.83
N PHE A 264 6.05 -6.77 -7.86
CA PHE A 264 7.34 -6.69 -8.54
C PHE A 264 7.21 -7.04 -10.03
N SER A 265 7.96 -6.33 -10.88
CA SER A 265 8.16 -6.71 -12.27
C SER A 265 9.58 -6.46 -12.76
N ALA A 266 10.07 -7.34 -13.63
CA ALA A 266 11.32 -7.18 -14.36
C ALA A 266 11.01 -7.25 -15.85
N ARG A 267 11.44 -6.26 -16.64
CA ARG A 267 11.15 -6.18 -18.07
C ARG A 267 12.34 -5.75 -18.92
N PHE A 268 12.40 -6.28 -20.12
CA PHE A 268 13.39 -5.92 -21.15
C PHE A 268 12.74 -5.91 -22.54
N GLY A 269 13.45 -5.38 -23.53
CA GLY A 269 12.93 -5.23 -24.90
C GLY A 269 11.96 -4.06 -25.10
N HIS A 270 11.52 -3.42 -24.02
CA HIS A 270 10.57 -2.30 -24.00
C HIS A 270 11.15 -0.98 -24.53
N VAL A 271 12.47 -0.79 -24.52
CA VAL A 271 13.15 0.37 -25.12
C VAL A 271 13.79 -0.02 -26.44
N ALA A 272 13.45 0.70 -27.51
CA ALA A 272 13.92 0.38 -28.86
C ALA A 272 15.43 0.45 -29.04
N MET A 273 16.04 1.48 -28.47
CA MET A 273 17.47 1.74 -28.56
C MET A 273 18.29 0.85 -27.62
N GLN A 274 17.65 0.21 -26.64
CA GLN A 274 18.30 -0.58 -25.61
C GLN A 274 17.51 -1.86 -25.33
N PRO A 275 17.39 -2.78 -26.32
CA PRO A 275 16.52 -3.96 -26.20
C PRO A 275 16.96 -4.93 -25.10
N HIS A 276 18.21 -4.84 -24.65
CA HIS A 276 18.79 -5.66 -23.59
C HIS A 276 18.83 -4.95 -22.22
N GLU A 277 18.43 -3.68 -22.15
CA GLU A 277 18.35 -2.97 -20.87
C GLU A 277 17.22 -3.58 -20.03
N LEU A 278 17.59 -3.97 -18.81
CA LEU A 278 16.69 -4.54 -17.84
C LEU A 278 16.20 -3.43 -16.92
N GLU A 279 14.91 -3.14 -16.99
CA GLU A 279 14.24 -2.29 -16.01
C GLU A 279 13.46 -3.18 -15.05
N VAL A 280 13.59 -2.89 -13.76
CA VAL A 280 12.76 -3.52 -12.74
C VAL A 280 11.90 -2.46 -12.07
N SER A 281 10.71 -2.85 -11.63
CA SER A 281 9.84 -1.97 -10.86
C SER A 281 9.14 -2.70 -9.72
N LEU A 282 8.93 -1.96 -8.63
CA LEU A 282 8.06 -2.36 -7.53
C LEU A 282 6.90 -1.38 -7.47
N ARG A 283 5.69 -1.87 -7.78
CA ARG A 283 4.45 -1.13 -7.57
C ARG A 283 3.95 -1.36 -6.16
N VAL A 284 3.61 -0.28 -5.47
CA VAL A 284 3.13 -0.27 -4.09
C VAL A 284 1.79 0.45 -4.08
N GLY A 285 0.73 -0.29 -3.82
CA GLY A 285 -0.63 0.20 -3.66
C GLY A 285 -0.77 1.12 -2.45
N ALA A 286 -1.88 1.86 -2.42
CA ALA A 286 -2.15 2.83 -1.36
C ALA A 286 -2.23 2.20 0.04
N GLY A 287 -2.75 0.97 0.16
CA GLY A 287 -2.82 0.23 1.43
C GLY A 287 -1.46 -0.17 2.01
N ALA A 288 -0.49 -0.49 1.15
CA ALA A 288 0.88 -0.83 1.58
C ALA A 288 1.73 0.40 1.97
N GLN A 289 1.12 1.58 1.97
CA GLN A 289 1.75 2.83 2.35
C GLN A 289 1.35 3.30 3.75
N THR A 290 0.72 2.46 4.55
CA THR A 290 0.41 2.75 5.96
C THR A 290 0.78 1.57 6.86
N GLY A 291 0.91 1.82 8.16
CA GLY A 291 1.15 0.79 9.18
C GLY A 291 2.44 -0.01 8.98
N SER A 292 2.43 -1.25 9.46
CA SER A 292 3.55 -2.19 9.49
C SER A 292 3.99 -2.61 8.09
N VAL A 293 3.06 -2.69 7.14
CA VAL A 293 3.34 -3.02 5.74
C VAL A 293 4.23 -1.94 5.14
N HIS A 294 3.97 -0.65 5.42
CA HIS A 294 4.77 0.44 4.88
C HIS A 294 6.24 0.37 5.29
N ARG A 295 6.51 0.03 6.55
CA ARG A 295 7.88 -0.14 7.05
C ARG A 295 8.58 -1.29 6.33
N ARG A 296 7.93 -2.45 6.25
CA ARG A 296 8.45 -3.64 5.55
C ARG A 296 8.76 -3.34 4.09
N VAL A 297 7.85 -2.66 3.38
CA VAL A 297 8.05 -2.26 1.98
C VAL A 297 9.22 -1.30 1.83
N THR A 298 9.37 -0.34 2.73
CA THR A 298 10.48 0.62 2.71
C THR A 298 11.83 -0.07 2.92
N ASP A 299 11.90 -1.03 3.85
CA ASP A 299 13.11 -1.80 4.10
C ASP A 299 13.44 -2.73 2.91
N ALA A 300 12.43 -3.40 2.35
CA ALA A 300 12.59 -4.24 1.16
C ALA A 300 13.05 -3.43 -0.06
N LEU A 301 12.49 -2.24 -0.28
CA LEU A 301 12.93 -1.33 -1.34
C LEU A 301 14.41 -0.96 -1.20
N ARG A 302 14.91 -0.79 0.03
CA ARG A 302 16.33 -0.52 0.28
C ARG A 302 17.18 -1.72 -0.12
N GLY A 303 16.77 -2.95 0.23
CA GLY A 303 17.46 -4.17 -0.17
C GLY A 303 17.45 -4.39 -1.69
N LEU A 304 16.31 -4.16 -2.35
CA LEU A 304 16.16 -4.29 -3.80
C LEU A 304 17.03 -3.29 -4.58
N ARG A 305 17.19 -2.06 -4.08
CA ARG A 305 18.06 -1.06 -4.71
C ARG A 305 19.55 -1.36 -4.57
N GLN A 306 19.95 -2.22 -3.66
CA GLN A 306 21.35 -2.69 -3.59
C GLN A 306 21.67 -3.67 -4.73
N MET A 307 20.68 -4.10 -5.53
CA MET A 307 20.87 -4.94 -6.71
C MET A 307 21.35 -4.19 -7.97
N SER A 308 21.26 -2.84 -8.00
CA SER A 308 21.64 -2.00 -9.15
C SER A 308 23.10 -1.57 -9.11
#